data_AF-E2C905-F1
#
_entry.id   AF-E2C905-F1
#
_cell.length_a   1.000
_cell.length_b   1.000
_cell.length_c   1.000
_cell.angle_alpha   90.00
_cell.angle_beta   90.00
_cell.angle_gamma   90.00
#
_symmetry.space_group_name_H-M   'P 1'
#
loop_
_entity.id
_entity.type
_entity.pdbx_description
1 polymer ?
#
loop_
_entity_poly.entity_id
_entity_poly.type
_entity_poly.pdbx_seq_one_letter_code
_entity_poly.pdbx_strand_id
1 'polypeptide(L)'
;MDVIIEVQCFRDSNDTYMLKEVAIVSINEAFVGHWILAPEYLFAELNEKSRRINNWLSLNYHGIEWYDGETNPKYFYSRLHETTSHIRGFMTKGKEKASYLQNLLARNVYNLENISPTASDLSPSERIESCSFHCSFHTFRKHRHYHCALRDAYKLKHWFIEQSQINIRKRDNIYMTRCLSPKIDEEDRENSYSDKSGNEQSPIEEEENATNTMLEHSVEPT
;
A
#
# COMPACT_ATOMS: atom_id res chain seq x y z
N MET A 1 -14.44 3.05 -10.94
CA MET A 1 -12.98 3.17 -11.04
C MET A 1 -12.30 2.84 -9.70
N ASP A 2 -11.09 2.30 -9.72
CA ASP A 2 -10.26 2.11 -8.53
C ASP A 2 -9.01 3.00 -8.66
N VAL A 3 -8.59 3.64 -7.57
CA VAL A 3 -7.56 4.69 -7.61
C VAL A 3 -6.49 4.51 -6.56
N ILE A 4 -5.28 4.91 -6.92
CA ILE A 4 -4.24 5.22 -5.94
C ILE A 4 -4.45 6.66 -5.46
N ILE A 5 -4.43 6.89 -4.16
CA ILE A 5 -4.41 8.20 -3.53
C ILE A 5 -3.16 8.33 -2.66
N GLU A 6 -2.43 9.42 -2.86
CA GLU A 6 -1.24 9.77 -2.07
C GLU A 6 -1.33 11.23 -1.62
N VAL A 7 -0.77 11.51 -0.45
CA VAL A 7 -0.81 12.84 0.16
C VAL A 7 0.51 13.20 0.83
N GLN A 8 0.81 14.50 0.84
CA GLN A 8 1.84 15.10 1.70
C GLN A 8 1.17 16.08 2.66
N CYS A 9 1.64 16.11 3.90
CA CYS A 9 1.04 16.91 4.97
C CYS A 9 2.09 17.73 5.71
N PHE A 10 1.64 18.87 6.22
CA PHE A 10 2.29 19.59 7.32
C PHE A 10 1.62 19.27 8.67
N ARG A 11 2.15 19.88 9.74
CA ARG A 11 1.57 19.89 11.08
C ARG A 11 0.99 21.26 11.43
N ASP A 12 -0.20 21.26 12.03
CA ASP A 12 -0.79 22.45 12.65
C ASP A 12 -0.23 22.70 14.06
N SER A 13 -0.73 23.74 14.75
CA SER A 13 -0.37 24.04 16.14
C SER A 13 -0.79 22.99 17.17
N ASN A 14 -1.65 22.03 16.80
CA ASN A 14 -2.09 20.91 17.62
C ASN A 14 -1.38 19.60 17.23
N ASP A 15 -0.32 19.66 16.42
CA ASP A 15 0.40 18.50 15.88
C ASP A 15 -0.48 17.58 15.00
N THR A 16 -1.57 18.12 14.47
CA THR A 16 -2.50 17.45 13.56
C THR A 16 -2.07 17.63 12.11
N TYR A 17 -2.36 16.63 11.28
CA TYR A 17 -2.03 16.66 9.86
C TYR A 17 -2.86 17.70 9.08
N MET A 18 -2.15 18.58 8.38
CA MET A 18 -2.72 19.50 7.40
C MET A 18 -2.32 19.05 6.00
N LEU A 19 -3.30 18.75 5.16
CA LEU A 19 -3.04 18.40 3.76
C LEU A 19 -2.33 19.54 3.05
N LYS A 20 -1.22 19.20 2.37
CA LYS A 20 -0.45 20.13 1.56
C LYS A 20 -0.45 19.74 0.09
N GLU A 21 -0.29 18.47 -0.21
CA GLU A 21 -0.36 17.93 -1.58
C GLU A 21 -1.29 16.73 -1.59
N VAL A 22 -2.17 16.64 -2.58
CA VAL A 22 -3.06 15.48 -2.79
C VAL A 22 -2.98 15.06 -4.23
N ALA A 23 -2.75 13.78 -4.47
CA ALA A 23 -2.78 13.19 -5.79
C ALA A 23 -3.67 11.96 -5.83
N ILE A 24 -4.45 11.84 -6.90
CA ILE A 24 -5.30 10.68 -7.21
C ILE A 24 -4.95 10.25 -8.62
N VAL A 25 -4.61 8.97 -8.79
CA VAL A 25 -4.31 8.37 -10.08
C VAL A 25 -5.17 7.13 -10.26
N SER A 26 -5.98 7.12 -11.33
CA SER A 26 -6.75 5.94 -11.70
C SER A 26 -5.85 4.78 -12.07
N ILE A 27 -6.19 3.56 -11.66
CA ILE A 27 -5.44 2.36 -12.06
C ILE A 27 -5.69 2.03 -13.53
N ASN A 28 -6.95 2.02 -13.97
CA ASN A 28 -7.35 1.49 -15.28
C ASN A 28 -7.74 2.57 -16.30
N GLU A 29 -7.93 3.81 -15.88
CA GLU A 29 -8.45 4.90 -16.72
C GLU A 29 -7.43 6.05 -16.80
N ALA A 30 -7.63 6.96 -17.75
CA ALA A 30 -6.80 8.16 -17.92
C ALA A 30 -7.25 9.32 -17.02
N PHE A 31 -7.51 9.04 -15.74
CA PHE A 31 -7.91 10.05 -14.76
C PHE A 31 -6.78 10.34 -13.76
N VAL A 32 -6.50 11.63 -13.57
CA VAL A 32 -5.51 12.16 -12.64
C VAL A 32 -6.08 13.42 -11.97
N GLY A 33 -6.07 13.43 -10.65
CA GLY A 33 -6.32 14.64 -9.85
C GLY A 33 -5.05 15.01 -9.09
N HIS A 34 -4.67 16.28 -9.09
CA HIS A 34 -3.50 16.74 -8.34
C HIS A 34 -3.74 18.17 -7.83
N TRP A 35 -3.51 18.38 -6.55
CA TRP A 35 -3.74 19.65 -5.87
C TRP A 35 -2.60 19.95 -4.90
N ILE A 36 -2.16 21.21 -4.89
CA ILE A 36 -1.32 21.77 -3.83
C ILE A 36 -2.15 22.84 -3.11
N LEU A 37 -2.37 22.62 -1.83
CA LEU A 37 -3.23 23.46 -0.99
C LEU A 37 -2.45 24.68 -0.52
N ALA A 38 -3.06 25.86 -0.71
CA ALA A 38 -2.61 27.09 -0.07
C ALA A 38 -2.79 26.99 1.45
N PRO A 39 -1.96 27.66 2.26
CA PRO A 39 -2.15 27.64 3.71
C PRO A 39 -3.43 28.41 4.12
N GLU A 40 -4.13 27.92 5.14
CA GLU A 40 -5.31 28.62 5.70
C GLU A 40 -4.93 29.79 6.61
N TYR A 41 -3.70 29.79 7.14
CA TYR A 41 -3.19 30.77 8.08
C TYR A 41 -1.68 30.96 7.94
N LEU A 42 -1.15 32.01 8.58
CA LEU A 42 0.23 32.44 8.45
C LEU A 42 1.17 31.44 9.14
N PHE A 43 2.38 31.27 8.59
CA PHE A 43 3.39 30.40 9.20
C PHE A 43 3.77 30.82 10.63
N ALA A 44 3.69 32.13 10.91
CA ALA A 44 3.97 32.68 12.23
C ALA A 44 2.96 32.26 13.31
N GLU A 45 1.75 31.85 12.93
CA GLU A 45 0.69 31.42 13.85
C GLU A 45 0.88 29.96 14.34
N LEU A 46 1.77 29.21 13.69
CA LEU A 46 2.17 27.88 14.16
C LEU A 46 2.98 27.97 15.45
N ASN A 47 2.85 26.97 16.32
CA ASN A 47 3.78 26.79 17.43
C ASN A 47 5.22 26.49 16.93
N GLU A 48 6.23 26.67 17.79
CA GLU A 48 7.63 26.49 17.39
C GLU A 48 7.97 25.07 16.92
N LYS A 49 7.39 24.04 17.57
CA LYS A 49 7.58 22.64 17.20
C LYS A 49 7.10 22.38 15.76
N SER A 50 5.89 22.80 15.44
CA SER A 50 5.27 22.62 14.13
C SER A 50 6.02 23.39 13.04
N ARG A 51 6.48 24.62 13.33
CA ARG A 51 7.35 25.36 12.38
C ARG A 51 8.64 24.60 12.07
N ARG A 52 9.30 24.04 13.08
CA ARG A 52 10.54 23.27 12.89
C ARG A 52 10.29 22.01 12.05
N ILE A 53 9.22 21.26 12.35
CA ILE A 53 8.84 20.06 11.59
C ILE A 53 8.52 20.42 10.14
N ASN A 54 7.69 21.43 9.91
CA ASN A 54 7.27 21.83 8.57
C ASN A 54 8.45 22.34 7.74
N ASN A 55 9.34 23.15 8.33
CA ASN A 55 10.59 23.54 7.67
C ASN A 55 11.45 22.34 7.31
N TRP A 56 11.58 21.35 8.19
CA TRP A 56 12.33 20.13 7.89
C TRP A 56 11.69 19.36 6.73
N LEU A 57 10.37 19.23 6.70
CA LEU A 57 9.62 18.56 5.64
C LEU A 57 9.79 19.27 4.28
N SER A 58 9.70 20.60 4.27
CA SER A 58 9.98 21.42 3.08
C SER A 58 11.42 21.23 2.58
N LEU A 59 12.40 21.29 3.48
CA LEU A 59 13.81 21.26 3.10
C LEU A 59 14.35 19.86 2.78
N ASN A 60 13.80 18.80 3.37
CA ASN A 60 14.39 17.47 3.34
C ASN A 60 13.45 16.36 2.85
N TYR A 61 12.13 16.56 2.82
CA TYR A 61 11.19 15.49 2.53
C TYR A 61 10.38 15.68 1.24
N HIS A 62 9.52 16.69 1.15
CA HIS A 62 8.62 16.85 -0.01
C HIS A 62 8.88 18.10 -0.85
N GLY A 63 9.72 19.06 -0.41
CA GLY A 63 10.16 20.16 -1.27
C GLY A 63 9.12 21.26 -1.52
N ILE A 64 8.03 21.28 -0.74
CA ILE A 64 6.92 22.24 -0.88
C ILE A 64 7.04 23.26 0.24
N GLU A 65 7.04 24.55 -0.08
CA GLU A 65 7.10 25.63 0.90
C GLU A 65 5.73 25.89 1.55
N TRP A 66 5.73 26.54 2.73
CA TRP A 66 4.50 26.81 3.47
C TRP A 66 3.45 27.55 2.62
N TYR A 67 3.90 28.55 1.87
CA TYR A 67 3.06 29.44 1.06
C TYR A 67 2.83 28.98 -0.37
N ASP A 68 3.37 27.81 -0.77
CA ASP A 68 3.09 27.24 -2.09
C ASP A 68 1.64 26.77 -2.21
N GLY A 69 1.14 26.67 -3.44
CA GLY A 69 -0.18 26.13 -3.72
C GLY A 69 -1.23 27.20 -3.98
N GLU A 70 -2.12 26.88 -4.91
CA GLU A 70 -3.17 27.79 -5.38
C GLU A 70 -4.57 27.28 -4.96
N THR A 71 -4.65 26.04 -4.48
CA THR A 71 -5.92 25.42 -4.12
C THR A 71 -6.37 25.91 -2.75
N ASN A 72 -7.48 26.64 -2.70
CA ASN A 72 -8.07 27.07 -1.44
C ASN A 72 -8.64 25.87 -0.66
N PRO A 73 -8.15 25.57 0.56
CA PRO A 73 -8.61 24.43 1.36
C PRO A 73 -10.12 24.42 1.64
N LYS A 74 -10.74 25.59 1.82
CA LYS A 74 -12.17 25.74 2.10
C LYS A 74 -13.05 25.06 1.05
N TYR A 75 -12.66 25.16 -0.22
CA TYR A 75 -13.42 24.56 -1.34
C TYR A 75 -12.89 23.19 -1.74
N PHE A 76 -11.64 22.89 -1.39
CA PHE A 76 -10.96 21.66 -1.77
C PHE A 76 -11.74 20.41 -1.33
N TYR A 77 -12.18 20.34 -0.07
CA TYR A 77 -12.84 19.14 0.45
C TYR A 77 -14.14 18.79 -0.28
N SER A 78 -14.97 19.80 -0.56
CA SER A 78 -16.20 19.62 -1.35
C SER A 78 -15.90 19.13 -2.78
N ARG A 79 -14.89 19.73 -3.43
CA ARG A 79 -14.45 19.34 -4.77
C ARG A 79 -13.84 17.94 -4.79
N LEU A 80 -13.08 17.57 -3.75
CA LEU A 80 -12.52 16.24 -3.60
C LEU A 80 -13.65 15.21 -3.52
N HIS A 81 -14.68 15.46 -2.70
CA HIS A 81 -15.83 14.57 -2.59
C HIS A 81 -16.58 14.42 -3.92
N GLU A 82 -16.86 15.53 -4.62
CA GLU A 82 -17.50 15.52 -5.94
C GLU A 82 -16.69 14.72 -6.96
N THR A 83 -15.39 15.05 -7.07
CA THR A 83 -14.45 14.42 -8.00
C THR A 83 -14.33 12.92 -7.75
N THR A 84 -14.45 12.50 -6.49
CA THR A 84 -14.24 11.10 -6.09
C THR A 84 -15.55 10.31 -5.88
N SER A 85 -16.70 10.91 -6.16
CA SER A 85 -18.03 10.31 -5.97
C SER A 85 -18.22 8.98 -6.72
N HIS A 86 -17.69 8.87 -7.94
CA HIS A 86 -17.80 7.69 -8.81
C HIS A 86 -16.67 6.66 -8.62
N ILE A 87 -15.67 6.98 -7.79
CA ILE A 87 -14.59 6.06 -7.44
C ILE A 87 -15.18 4.97 -6.54
N ARG A 88 -14.74 3.71 -6.67
CA ARG A 88 -15.22 2.57 -5.87
C ARG A 88 -14.26 2.27 -4.73
N GLY A 89 -12.99 2.04 -5.07
CA GLY A 89 -11.93 1.74 -4.12
C GLY A 89 -10.80 2.78 -4.15
N PHE A 90 -10.35 3.16 -2.97
CA PHE A 90 -9.14 3.94 -2.75
C PHE A 90 -8.04 3.04 -2.20
N MET A 91 -6.84 3.17 -2.72
CA MET A 91 -5.66 2.47 -2.23
C MET A 91 -4.56 3.47 -1.95
N THR A 92 -3.79 3.22 -0.90
CA THR A 92 -2.65 4.07 -0.52
C THR A 92 -1.59 3.21 0.15
N LYS A 93 -0.40 3.77 0.35
CA LYS A 93 0.64 3.12 1.15
C LYS A 93 0.85 3.83 2.50
N GLY A 94 0.73 3.06 3.57
CA GLY A 94 0.98 3.47 4.95
C GLY A 94 -0.28 3.36 5.80
N LYS A 95 -0.20 2.63 6.93
CA LYS A 95 -1.36 2.40 7.82
C LYS A 95 -1.96 3.70 8.38
N GLU A 96 -1.11 4.61 8.82
CA GLU A 96 -1.52 5.89 9.37
C GLU A 96 -2.19 6.76 8.30
N LYS A 97 -1.57 6.84 7.12
CA LYS A 97 -2.11 7.56 5.95
C LYS A 97 -3.46 7.00 5.50
N ALA A 98 -3.60 5.67 5.44
CA ALA A 98 -4.87 5.03 5.12
C ALA A 98 -5.96 5.38 6.13
N SER A 99 -5.64 5.37 7.43
CA SER A 99 -6.58 5.74 8.50
C SER A 99 -7.01 7.20 8.39
N TYR A 100 -6.06 8.11 8.12
CA TYR A 100 -6.34 9.52 7.90
C TYR A 100 -7.27 9.74 6.69
N LEU A 101 -6.94 9.13 5.55
CA LEU A 101 -7.72 9.26 4.31
C LEU A 101 -9.12 8.63 4.44
N GLN A 102 -9.25 7.53 5.18
CA GLN A 102 -10.54 6.91 5.45
C GLN A 102 -11.47 7.85 6.22
N ASN A 103 -10.95 8.53 7.25
CA ASN A 103 -11.70 9.53 8.00
C ASN A 103 -12.05 10.73 7.12
N LEU A 104 -11.10 11.19 6.30
CA LEU A 104 -11.29 12.33 5.42
C LEU A 104 -12.36 12.09 4.34
N LEU A 105 -12.32 10.91 3.72
CA LEU A 105 -13.22 10.55 2.61
C LEU A 105 -14.54 9.95 3.09
N ALA A 106 -14.64 9.58 4.37
CA ALA A 106 -15.73 8.77 4.94
C ALA A 106 -15.97 7.46 4.17
N ARG A 107 -14.88 6.85 3.67
CA ARG A 107 -14.91 5.68 2.77
C ARG A 107 -13.72 4.77 3.03
N ASN A 108 -13.87 3.49 2.70
CA ASN A 108 -12.78 2.51 2.87
C ASN A 108 -11.56 2.87 2.01
N VAL A 109 -10.38 2.88 2.63
CA VAL A 109 -9.07 3.06 1.99
C VAL A 109 -8.21 1.84 2.28
N TYR A 110 -7.83 1.11 1.24
CA TYR A 110 -7.02 -0.10 1.35
C TYR A 110 -5.55 0.28 1.53
N ASN A 111 -4.95 -0.14 2.65
CA ASN A 111 -3.52 0.00 2.88
C ASN A 111 -2.73 -1.09 2.13
N LEU A 112 -1.85 -0.67 1.23
CA LEU A 112 -0.98 -1.55 0.44
C LEU A 112 0.38 -1.82 1.10
N GLU A 113 0.67 -1.23 2.26
CA GLU A 113 2.00 -1.29 2.90
C GLU A 113 2.56 -2.70 3.09
N ASN A 114 1.73 -3.65 3.50
CA ASN A 114 2.16 -5.04 3.77
C ASN A 114 2.41 -5.88 2.51
N ILE A 115 1.97 -5.39 1.34
CA ILE A 115 2.10 -6.10 0.06
C ILE A 115 2.97 -5.36 -0.94
N SER A 116 3.14 -4.05 -0.79
CA SER A 116 3.99 -3.22 -1.63
C SER A 116 5.46 -3.25 -1.17
N PRO A 117 6.43 -3.27 -2.10
CA PRO A 117 7.84 -3.09 -1.81
C PRO A 117 8.09 -1.78 -1.06
N THR A 118 9.20 -1.69 -0.34
CA THR A 118 9.67 -0.46 0.30
C THR A 118 9.77 0.69 -0.72
N ALA A 119 9.63 1.94 -0.26
CA ALA A 119 9.59 3.09 -1.19
C ALA A 119 10.88 3.24 -2.04
N SER A 120 12.00 2.73 -1.53
CA SER A 120 13.28 2.60 -2.23
C SER A 120 13.26 1.59 -3.38
N ASP A 121 12.41 0.58 -3.30
CA ASP A 121 12.41 -0.60 -4.18
C ASP A 121 11.33 -0.51 -5.26
N LEU A 122 10.48 0.52 -5.19
CA LEU A 122 9.65 0.97 -6.30
C LEU A 122 10.57 1.65 -7.32
N SER A 123 11.38 0.84 -8.02
CA SER A 123 12.21 1.34 -9.10
C SER A 123 11.30 1.93 -10.18
N PRO A 124 11.63 3.11 -10.73
CA PRO A 124 11.00 3.52 -11.96
C PRO A 124 11.36 2.47 -13.01
N SER A 125 10.39 1.78 -13.61
CA SER A 125 10.64 1.01 -14.82
C SER A 125 11.40 1.90 -15.83
N GLU A 126 12.27 1.35 -16.68
CA GLU A 126 13.07 2.13 -17.65
C GLU A 126 12.20 3.05 -18.53
N ARG A 127 10.90 2.74 -18.69
CA ARG A 127 9.91 3.62 -19.35
C ARG A 127 9.65 4.94 -18.61
N ILE A 128 9.82 4.97 -17.30
CA ILE A 128 9.71 6.15 -16.45
C ILE A 128 10.98 7.01 -16.52
N GLU A 129 12.13 6.51 -16.98
CA GLU A 129 13.31 7.37 -17.16
C GLU A 129 13.09 8.49 -18.17
N SER A 130 12.23 8.26 -19.18
CA SER A 130 11.78 9.29 -20.13
C SER A 130 10.84 10.32 -19.49
N CYS A 131 10.21 9.97 -18.37
CA CYS A 131 9.46 10.87 -17.53
C CYS A 131 10.38 11.32 -16.38
N SER A 132 11.26 12.28 -16.67
CA SER A 132 11.89 13.11 -15.64
C SER A 132 10.80 13.84 -14.85
N PHE A 133 10.16 13.14 -13.91
CA PHE A 133 9.10 13.61 -13.01
C PHE A 133 9.69 14.58 -11.97
N HIS A 134 10.24 15.69 -12.44
CA HIS A 134 10.14 16.91 -11.67
C HIS A 134 8.65 17.24 -11.63
N CYS A 135 8.06 17.24 -10.45
CA CYS A 135 6.71 17.76 -10.30
C CYS A 135 6.76 19.23 -10.73
N SER A 136 6.15 19.57 -11.89
CA SER A 136 6.15 20.95 -12.40
C SER A 136 5.48 21.92 -11.42
N PHE A 137 4.67 21.39 -10.51
CA PHE A 137 3.94 22.13 -9.49
C PHE A 137 4.77 22.45 -8.24
N HIS A 138 5.98 21.90 -8.09
CA HIS A 138 6.89 22.31 -7.02
C HIS A 138 7.68 23.54 -7.49
N THR A 139 7.48 24.67 -6.82
CA THR A 139 8.07 25.97 -7.19
C THR A 139 9.52 26.10 -6.72
N PHE A 140 9.84 25.56 -5.54
CA PHE A 140 11.08 25.86 -4.82
C PHE A 140 12.19 24.84 -5.06
N ARG A 141 11.92 23.53 -4.97
CA ARG A 141 12.96 22.49 -5.16
C ARG A 141 12.45 21.29 -5.94
N LYS A 142 13.00 21.10 -7.13
CA LYS A 142 12.64 20.02 -8.06
C LYS A 142 13.60 18.84 -8.01
N HIS A 143 14.19 18.51 -6.86
CA HIS A 143 15.13 17.40 -6.79
C HIS A 143 14.43 16.04 -6.83
N ARG A 144 15.05 15.07 -7.51
CA ARG A 144 14.55 13.68 -7.65
C ARG A 144 14.33 12.96 -6.31
N HIS A 145 14.93 13.46 -5.24
CA HIS A 145 14.87 12.87 -3.90
C HIS A 145 13.63 13.30 -3.09
N TYR A 146 12.93 14.38 -3.46
CA TYR A 146 11.78 14.86 -2.68
C TYR A 146 10.51 14.07 -2.95
N HIS A 147 9.87 13.54 -1.92
CA HIS A 147 8.59 12.85 -1.97
C HIS A 147 7.47 13.76 -2.50
N CYS A 148 6.94 13.41 -3.66
CA CYS A 148 5.83 14.12 -4.29
C CYS A 148 4.66 13.14 -4.33
N ALA A 149 3.49 13.56 -3.83
CA ALA A 149 2.29 12.72 -3.79
C ALA A 149 1.95 12.17 -5.19
N LEU A 150 2.03 13.00 -6.23
CA LEU A 150 1.71 12.58 -7.60
C LEU A 150 2.68 11.50 -8.10
N ARG A 151 3.98 11.70 -7.86
CA ARG A 151 5.00 10.74 -8.27
C ARG A 151 4.87 9.42 -7.50
N ASP A 152 4.61 9.51 -6.20
CA ASP A 152 4.45 8.33 -5.34
C ASP A 152 3.17 7.56 -5.74
N ALA A 153 2.09 8.25 -6.11
CA ALA A 153 0.87 7.63 -6.63
C ALA A 153 1.12 6.88 -7.95
N TYR A 154 1.87 7.47 -8.88
CA TYR A 154 2.25 6.79 -10.12
C TYR A 154 3.13 5.57 -9.89
N LYS A 155 4.13 5.66 -9.01
CA LYS A 155 4.98 4.52 -8.64
C LYS A 155 4.14 3.37 -8.09
N LEU A 156 3.22 3.68 -7.18
CA LEU A 156 2.36 2.67 -6.57
C LEU A 156 1.36 2.09 -7.58
N LYS A 157 0.81 2.90 -8.49
CA LYS A 157 -0.02 2.43 -9.61
C LYS A 157 0.75 1.45 -10.49
N HIS A 158 1.97 1.81 -10.89
CA HIS A 158 2.79 0.98 -11.77
C HIS A 158 3.05 -0.39 -11.15
N TRP A 159 3.50 -0.38 -9.89
CA TRP A 159 3.71 -1.60 -9.12
C TRP A 159 2.43 -2.43 -9.03
N PHE A 160 1.28 -1.81 -8.71
CA PHE A 160 0.01 -2.52 -8.58
C PHE A 160 -0.40 -3.22 -9.88
N ILE A 161 -0.25 -2.55 -11.01
CA ILE A 161 -0.52 -3.13 -12.34
C ILE A 161 0.43 -4.30 -12.62
N GLU A 162 1.72 -4.15 -12.34
CA GLU A 162 2.71 -5.21 -12.54
C GLU A 162 2.39 -6.47 -11.71
N GLN A 163 1.99 -6.30 -10.44
CA GLN A 163 1.56 -7.44 -9.61
C GLN A 163 0.30 -8.12 -10.15
N SER A 164 -0.67 -7.35 -10.66
CA SER A 164 -1.88 -7.91 -11.25
C SER A 164 -1.56 -8.76 -12.49
N GLN A 165 -0.63 -8.31 -13.34
CA GLN A 165 -0.17 -9.02 -14.53
C GLN A 165 0.60 -10.29 -14.17
N ILE A 166 1.46 -10.24 -13.15
CA ILE A 166 2.18 -11.42 -12.65
C ILE A 166 1.19 -12.46 -12.12
N ASN A 167 0.17 -12.05 -11.36
CA ASN A 167 -0.84 -12.95 -10.83
C ASN A 167 -1.71 -13.60 -11.94
N ILE A 168 -2.02 -12.86 -13.00
CA ILE A 168 -2.69 -13.41 -14.20
C ILE A 168 -1.81 -14.48 -14.84
N ARG A 169 -0.54 -14.16 -15.14
CA ARG A 169 0.40 -15.13 -15.73
C ARG A 169 0.60 -16.38 -14.89
N LYS A 170 0.67 -16.25 -13.56
CA LYS A 170 0.76 -17.40 -12.65
C LYS A 170 -0.48 -18.28 -12.71
N ARG A 171 -1.68 -17.68 -12.75
CA ARG A 171 -2.93 -18.42 -12.93
C ARG A 171 -2.97 -19.13 -14.28
N ASP A 172 -2.64 -18.43 -15.35
CA ASP A 172 -2.63 -19.02 -16.70
C ASP A 172 -1.63 -20.18 -16.80
N ASN A 173 -0.47 -20.06 -16.16
CA ASN A 173 0.50 -21.16 -16.06
C ASN A 173 -0.06 -22.35 -15.27
N ILE A 174 -0.73 -22.12 -14.13
CA ILE A 174 -1.38 -23.21 -13.36
C ILE A 174 -2.46 -23.91 -14.21
N TYR A 175 -3.26 -23.16 -14.97
CA TYR A 175 -4.26 -23.73 -15.87
C TYR A 175 -3.60 -24.53 -17.02
N MET A 176 -2.51 -24.03 -17.61
CA MET A 176 -1.76 -24.74 -18.65
C MET A 176 -1.11 -26.04 -18.14
N THR A 177 -0.53 -26.04 -16.95
CA THR A 177 0.06 -27.26 -16.35
C THR A 177 -1.01 -28.31 -16.03
N ARG A 178 -2.23 -27.88 -15.68
CA ARG A 178 -3.36 -28.77 -15.40
C ARG A 178 -4.02 -29.34 -16.67
N CYS A 179 -3.97 -28.62 -17.79
CA CYS A 179 -4.43 -29.11 -19.09
C CYS A 179 -3.44 -30.08 -19.77
N LEU A 180 -2.19 -30.12 -19.32
CA LEU A 180 -1.13 -31.01 -19.84
C LEU A 180 -0.86 -32.22 -18.94
N SER A 181 -1.65 -32.43 -17.88
CA SER A 181 -1.62 -33.67 -17.12
C SER A 181 -2.16 -34.79 -18.01
N PRO A 182 -1.39 -35.86 -18.32
CA PRO A 182 -1.91 -36.96 -19.12
C PRO A 182 -3.08 -37.59 -18.36
N LYS A 183 -4.22 -37.77 -19.05
CA LYS A 183 -5.24 -38.71 -18.61
C LYS A 183 -4.58 -40.08 -18.60
N ILE A 184 -4.34 -40.63 -17.42
CA ILE A 184 -4.10 -42.06 -17.29
C ILE A 184 -5.49 -42.66 -17.44
N ASP A 185 -5.75 -43.22 -18.62
CA ASP A 185 -6.99 -43.92 -18.90
C ASP A 185 -7.08 -45.16 -18.02
N GLU A 186 -8.14 -45.22 -17.20
CA GLU A 186 -8.59 -46.43 -16.53
C GLU A 186 -9.20 -47.37 -17.59
N GLU A 187 -8.43 -48.34 -18.06
CA GLU A 187 -8.96 -49.56 -18.67
C GLU A 187 -7.86 -50.63 -18.70
N ASP A 188 -7.91 -51.56 -17.74
CA ASP A 188 -7.97 -52.99 -18.04
C ASP A 188 -8.13 -53.83 -16.77
N ARG A 189 -9.21 -54.61 -16.78
CA ARG A 189 -9.58 -55.62 -15.78
C ARG A 189 -8.89 -56.96 -16.11
N GLU A 190 -8.47 -57.62 -15.03
CA GLU A 190 -8.52 -59.07 -14.77
C GLU A 190 -7.40 -60.04 -15.21
N ASN A 191 -7.17 -60.99 -14.27
CA ASN A 191 -6.45 -62.28 -14.28
C ASN A 191 -4.92 -62.24 -14.00
N SER A 192 -4.32 -63.04 -13.10
CA SER A 192 -4.71 -64.30 -12.41
C SER A 192 -3.78 -64.61 -11.21
N TYR A 193 -4.28 -65.34 -10.19
CA TYR A 193 -3.66 -66.36 -9.28
C TYR A 193 -2.10 -66.45 -9.19
N SER A 194 -1.42 -66.62 -8.04
CA SER A 194 -1.65 -67.54 -6.90
C SER A 194 -0.66 -67.31 -5.73
N ASP A 195 -1.13 -67.58 -4.50
CA ASP A 195 -0.45 -68.09 -3.28
C ASP A 195 1.06 -67.87 -3.01
N LYS A 196 1.38 -67.34 -1.81
CA LYS A 196 1.91 -68.14 -0.69
C LYS A 196 2.03 -67.38 0.64
N SER A 197 1.76 -68.17 1.69
CA SER A 197 1.83 -67.99 3.14
C SER A 197 3.07 -67.33 3.76
N GLY A 198 2.88 -66.71 4.92
CA GLY A 198 3.92 -66.57 5.96
C GLY A 198 3.57 -65.60 7.08
N ASN A 199 3.18 -66.14 8.25
CA ASN A 199 3.32 -65.65 9.63
C ASN A 199 4.32 -64.48 9.83
N GLU A 200 4.16 -63.53 10.76
CA GLU A 200 4.07 -63.73 12.21
C GLU A 200 3.78 -62.40 12.97
N GLN A 201 2.95 -62.49 14.02
CA GLN A 201 2.99 -61.81 15.34
C GLN A 201 2.96 -60.26 15.51
N SER A 202 1.85 -59.83 16.14
CA SER A 202 1.65 -58.70 17.10
C SER A 202 2.58 -58.79 18.35
N PRO A 203 2.67 -57.86 19.33
CA PRO A 203 1.64 -56.89 19.82
C PRO A 203 2.15 -55.50 20.31
N ILE A 204 1.28 -54.46 20.36
CA ILE A 204 0.64 -53.77 21.53
C ILE A 204 1.58 -52.96 22.44
N GLU A 205 1.18 -51.71 22.72
CA GLU A 205 1.25 -50.89 23.97
C GLU A 205 1.17 -49.38 23.55
N GLU A 206 0.07 -48.63 23.70
CA GLU A 206 -0.59 -48.10 24.93
C GLU A 206 0.44 -47.56 25.93
N GLU A 207 0.54 -46.27 26.26
CA GLU A 207 -0.35 -45.41 27.08
C GLU A 207 0.23 -43.96 27.05
N GLU A 208 -0.58 -42.88 27.01
CA GLU A 208 -0.97 -42.01 28.15
C GLU A 208 0.21 -41.44 28.99
N ASN A 209 0.31 -40.20 29.48
CA ASN A 209 -0.62 -39.18 29.99
C ASN A 209 0.14 -37.82 30.06
N ALA A 210 -0.49 -36.66 29.84
CA ALA A 210 -0.86 -35.63 30.84
C ALA A 210 0.19 -35.36 31.95
N THR A 211 0.59 -34.14 32.34
CA THR A 211 -0.22 -33.03 32.87
C THR A 211 0.70 -31.84 33.29
N ASN A 212 0.17 -30.60 33.26
CA ASN A 212 0.32 -29.45 34.19
C ASN A 212 1.70 -29.11 34.83
N THR A 213 2.12 -27.86 35.04
CA THR A 213 1.45 -26.82 35.85
C THR A 213 2.23 -25.50 35.79
N MET A 214 1.52 -24.39 36.05
CA MET A 214 2.00 -23.02 36.24
C MET A 214 2.95 -22.83 37.44
N LEU A 215 3.72 -21.74 37.46
CA LEU A 215 3.81 -20.84 38.63
C LEU A 215 4.47 -19.49 38.29
N GLU A 216 3.83 -18.44 38.81
CA GLU A 216 4.21 -17.03 38.83
C GLU A 216 5.45 -16.76 39.69
N HIS A 217 6.12 -15.62 39.49
CA HIS A 217 6.33 -14.61 40.55
C HIS A 217 6.95 -13.32 40.02
N SER A 218 6.30 -12.21 40.37
CA SER A 218 6.74 -10.80 40.30
C SER A 218 7.90 -10.51 41.25
N VAL A 219 8.69 -9.44 41.00
CA VAL A 219 9.15 -8.41 41.98
C VAL A 219 9.88 -7.26 41.21
N GLU A 220 9.39 -6.03 41.35
CA GLU A 220 10.08 -4.72 41.25
C GLU A 220 10.35 -4.21 42.69
N PRO A 221 10.97 -3.04 42.97
CA PRO A 221 12.00 -2.23 42.28
C PRO A 221 13.13 -1.74 43.25
N THR A 222 14.12 -1.00 42.72
CA THR A 222 14.85 0.08 43.42
C THR A 222 15.36 1.10 42.42
#